data_AF-A0A3P1VZ48-F1
#
_entry.id   AF-A0A3P1VZ48-F1
#
_cell.length_a   1.000
_cell.length_b   1.000
_cell.length_c   1.000
_cell.angle_alpha   90.00
_cell.angle_beta   90.00
_cell.angle_gamma   90.00
#
_symmetry.space_group_name_H-M   'P 1'
#
loop_
_entity.id
_entity.type
_entity.pdbx_description
1 polymer ?
#
loop_
_entity_poly.entity_id
_entity_poly.type
_entity_poly.pdbx_seq_one_letter_code
_entity_poly.pdbx_strand_id
1 'polypeptide(L)'
;MDAPKYMTLEKKDKHKLLTFSGVFLSFIVTTFILYILAQNKESTIYAPIIAVAFPLLAGIGANYLGKKSDKKKRDNQDSWNIDGNGLEKIKKSRFSKFSNRQFGDISYFGAILSLIATYLSIYLSEVLNLTESLHVQYPDNSFSAIFISVIKNIFKENWSRKYLVGYWIWATIFIIILMGTTIWGVKQIEKMRKKEQEQRERNKNNNISKFN
;
A
#
# COMPACT_ATOMS: atom_id res chain seq x y z
N MET A 1 -24.88 14.43 -27.25
CA MET A 1 -24.36 13.04 -27.26
C MET A 1 -23.59 12.84 -25.97
N ASP A 2 -24.19 12.16 -25.01
CA ASP A 2 -23.56 11.89 -23.72
C ASP A 2 -22.55 10.75 -23.87
N ALA A 3 -21.31 10.99 -23.46
CA ALA A 3 -20.28 9.96 -23.47
C ALA A 3 -20.68 8.80 -22.54
N PRO A 4 -20.49 7.54 -22.96
CA PRO A 4 -20.93 6.38 -22.19
C PRO A 4 -20.19 6.27 -20.85
N LYS A 5 -20.94 5.93 -19.79
CA LYS A 5 -20.57 5.86 -18.36
C LYS A 5 -19.39 4.93 -18.03
N TYR A 6 -18.89 4.14 -18.98
CA TYR A 6 -17.71 3.28 -18.80
C TYR A 6 -16.40 3.90 -19.31
N MET A 7 -16.44 5.01 -20.05
CA MET A 7 -15.22 5.72 -20.48
C MET A 7 -14.53 6.51 -19.35
N THR A 8 -15.14 6.62 -18.17
CA THR A 8 -14.52 7.27 -16.99
C THR A 8 -13.61 6.34 -16.17
N LEU A 9 -13.45 5.07 -16.57
CA LEU A 9 -12.67 4.08 -15.83
C LEU A 9 -11.14 4.22 -16.00
N GLU A 10 -10.66 4.95 -17.01
CA GLU A 10 -9.24 5.32 -17.09
C GLU A 10 -8.99 6.70 -16.51
N LYS A 11 -9.04 6.83 -15.18
CA LYS A 11 -8.10 7.76 -14.55
C LYS A 11 -6.71 7.16 -14.74
N LYS A 12 -6.12 7.39 -15.92
CA LYS A 12 -4.73 7.06 -16.26
C LYS A 12 -3.88 7.46 -15.06
N ASP A 13 -3.33 6.46 -14.39
CA ASP A 13 -2.70 6.62 -13.09
C ASP A 13 -1.47 7.52 -13.24
N LYS A 14 -1.67 8.83 -13.01
CA LYS A 14 -0.76 9.89 -13.47
C LYS A 14 0.57 9.86 -12.73
N HIS A 15 0.62 9.16 -11.60
CA HIS A 15 1.73 9.09 -10.67
C HIS A 15 2.43 7.73 -10.64
N LYS A 16 2.21 6.87 -11.67
CA LYS A 16 2.82 5.52 -11.77
C LYS A 16 4.31 5.50 -11.42
N LEU A 17 5.09 6.46 -11.91
CA LEU A 17 6.53 6.52 -11.65
C LEU A 17 6.85 6.80 -10.19
N LEU A 18 6.13 7.73 -9.55
CA LEU A 18 6.31 8.05 -8.14
C LEU A 18 5.88 6.86 -7.25
N THR A 19 4.78 6.20 -7.61
CA THR A 19 4.34 4.95 -6.97
C THR A 19 5.35 3.83 -7.16
N PHE A 20 5.93 3.70 -8.36
CA PHE A 20 6.98 2.75 -8.63
C PHE A 20 8.22 3.01 -7.77
N SER A 21 8.75 4.24 -7.77
CA SER A 21 9.92 4.60 -6.96
C SER A 21 9.67 4.42 -5.46
N GLY A 22 8.48 4.78 -4.97
CA GLY A 22 8.12 4.60 -3.56
C GLY A 22 8.08 3.13 -3.15
N VAL A 23 7.41 2.29 -3.93
CA VAL A 23 7.34 0.85 -3.67
C VAL A 23 8.70 0.18 -3.86
N PHE A 24 9.49 0.60 -4.85
CA PHE A 24 10.84 0.06 -5.10
C PHE A 24 11.80 0.37 -3.95
N LEU A 25 11.80 1.60 -3.44
CA LEU A 25 12.60 1.95 -2.27
C LEU A 25 12.15 1.14 -1.04
N SER A 26 10.83 1.00 -0.86
CA SER A 26 10.27 0.16 0.20
C SER A 26 10.69 -1.29 0.05
N PHE A 27 10.73 -1.84 -1.17
CA PHE A 27 11.19 -3.20 -1.44
C PHE A 27 12.63 -3.42 -0.95
N ILE A 28 13.55 -2.50 -1.26
CA ILE A 28 14.95 -2.58 -0.81
C ILE A 28 15.02 -2.58 0.73
N VAL A 29 14.35 -1.61 1.37
CA VAL A 29 14.34 -1.48 2.83
C VAL A 29 13.71 -2.69 3.51
N THR A 30 12.59 -3.18 2.98
CA THR A 30 11.87 -4.35 3.50
C THR A 30 12.74 -5.60 3.41
N THR A 31 13.38 -5.82 2.25
CA THR A 31 14.30 -6.95 2.06
C THR A 31 15.45 -6.91 3.07
N PHE A 32 16.05 -5.74 3.27
CA PHE A 32 17.15 -5.58 4.22
C PHE A 32 16.71 -5.85 5.67
N ILE A 33 15.55 -5.31 6.09
CA ILE A 33 14.99 -5.57 7.43
C ILE A 33 14.74 -7.06 7.63
N LEU A 34 14.11 -7.73 6.67
CA LEU A 34 13.84 -9.18 6.72
C LEU A 34 15.12 -10.00 6.78
N TYR A 35 16.17 -9.59 6.05
CA TYR A 35 17.48 -10.23 6.11
C TYR A 35 18.10 -10.15 7.51
N ILE A 36 18.10 -8.95 8.13
CA ILE A 36 18.61 -8.78 9.51
C ILE A 36 17.80 -9.61 10.52
N LEU A 37 16.46 -9.64 10.37
CA LEU A 37 15.59 -10.48 11.21
C LEU A 37 15.94 -11.97 11.08
N ALA A 38 16.18 -12.46 9.87
CA ALA A 38 16.55 -13.85 9.61
C ALA A 38 17.90 -14.22 10.27
N GLN A 39 18.87 -13.31 10.26
CA GLN A 39 20.17 -13.54 10.91
C GLN A 39 20.08 -13.62 12.43
N ASN A 40 19.22 -12.81 13.06
CA ASN A 40 19.07 -12.77 14.50
C ASN A 40 18.37 -14.01 15.09
N LYS A 41 18.02 -15.02 14.27
CA LYS A 41 17.29 -16.25 14.63
C LYS A 41 15.98 -16.01 15.36
N GLU A 42 15.48 -14.78 15.40
CA GLU A 42 14.15 -14.52 15.92
C GLU A 42 13.16 -15.08 14.88
N SER A 43 12.58 -16.25 15.17
CA SER A 43 11.56 -16.88 14.32
C SER A 43 10.30 -16.03 14.36
N THR A 44 10.31 -14.94 13.62
CA THR A 44 9.38 -13.86 13.86
C THR A 44 8.23 -14.03 12.90
N ILE A 45 7.10 -14.48 13.46
CA ILE A 45 5.75 -14.34 12.90
C ILE A 45 5.52 -12.93 12.31
N TYR A 46 6.31 -11.93 12.72
CA TYR A 46 6.32 -10.57 12.19
C TYR A 46 6.92 -10.40 10.78
N ALA A 47 7.77 -11.31 10.29
CA ALA A 47 8.39 -11.18 8.97
C ALA A 47 7.36 -11.08 7.83
N PRO A 48 6.33 -11.97 7.74
CA PRO A 48 5.23 -11.79 6.79
C PRO A 48 4.46 -10.48 6.96
N ILE A 49 4.30 -9.98 8.19
CA ILE A 49 3.57 -8.73 8.48
C ILE A 49 4.37 -7.54 7.94
N ILE A 50 5.67 -7.48 8.22
CA ILE A 50 6.57 -6.42 7.74
C ILE A 50 6.64 -6.44 6.21
N ALA A 51 6.79 -7.64 5.64
CA ALA A 51 6.86 -7.86 4.19
C ALA A 51 5.63 -7.31 3.46
N VAL A 52 4.45 -7.43 4.06
CA VAL A 52 3.18 -6.96 3.49
C VAL A 52 2.95 -5.47 3.79
N ALA A 53 3.19 -5.04 5.03
CA ALA A 53 2.84 -3.71 5.50
C ALA A 53 3.66 -2.61 4.82
N PHE A 54 4.98 -2.77 4.72
CA PHE A 54 5.87 -1.73 4.21
C PHE A 54 5.59 -1.39 2.74
N PRO A 55 5.61 -2.36 1.79
CA PRO A 55 5.28 -2.09 0.40
C PRO A 55 3.89 -1.47 0.20
N LEU A 56 2.88 -1.98 0.92
CA LEU A 56 1.51 -1.43 0.84
C LEU A 56 1.44 0.02 1.34
N LEU A 57 2.05 0.33 2.49
CA LEU A 57 2.10 1.70 3.02
C LEU A 57 2.85 2.64 2.07
N ALA A 58 3.93 2.18 1.45
CA ALA A 58 4.66 2.95 0.44
C ALA A 58 3.79 3.24 -0.80
N GLY A 59 3.04 2.25 -1.29
CA GLY A 59 2.10 2.42 -2.40
C GLY A 59 0.98 3.43 -2.08
N ILE A 60 0.43 3.37 -0.86
CA ILE A 60 -0.57 4.34 -0.38
C ILE A 60 0.04 5.75 -0.25
N GLY A 61 1.22 5.85 0.37
CA GLY A 61 1.93 7.11 0.61
C GLY A 61 2.32 7.83 -0.68
N ALA A 62 2.84 7.09 -1.65
CA ALA A 62 3.18 7.60 -2.97
C ALA A 62 1.96 8.20 -3.68
N ASN A 63 0.84 7.47 -3.71
CA ASN A 63 -0.40 7.97 -4.29
C ASN A 63 -0.93 9.21 -3.59
N TYR A 64 -0.81 9.27 -2.26
CA TYR A 64 -1.19 10.45 -1.49
C TYR A 64 -0.34 11.68 -1.88
N LEU A 65 0.98 11.51 -1.98
CA LEU A 65 1.91 12.57 -2.39
C LEU A 65 1.61 13.06 -3.82
N GLY A 66 1.36 12.14 -4.76
CA GLY A 66 0.95 12.48 -6.12
C GLY A 66 -0.34 13.31 -6.17
N LYS A 67 -1.38 12.89 -5.44
CA LYS A 67 -2.64 13.64 -5.35
C LYS A 67 -2.48 15.00 -4.65
N LYS A 68 -1.58 15.11 -3.67
CA LYS A 68 -1.28 16.38 -2.98
C LYS A 68 -0.54 17.34 -3.92
N SER A 69 0.40 16.84 -4.72
CA SER A 69 1.11 17.58 -5.76
C SER A 69 0.14 18.16 -6.80
N ASP A 70 -0.77 17.33 -7.32
CA ASP A 70 -1.77 17.78 -8.30
C ASP A 70 -2.69 18.88 -7.75
N LYS A 71 -3.12 18.75 -6.49
CA LYS A 71 -3.93 19.80 -5.83
C LYS A 71 -3.17 21.11 -5.72
N LYS A 72 -1.90 21.07 -5.29
CA LYS A 72 -1.05 22.27 -5.20
C LYS A 72 -0.87 22.93 -6.58
N LYS A 73 -0.73 22.15 -7.65
CA LYS A 73 -0.62 22.68 -9.01
C LYS A 73 -1.92 23.35 -9.49
N ARG A 74 -3.08 22.76 -9.21
CA ARG A 74 -4.39 23.36 -9.53
C ARG A 74 -4.64 24.64 -8.74
N ASP A 75 -4.43 24.60 -7.42
CA ASP A 75 -4.60 25.79 -6.57
C ASP A 75 -3.71 26.95 -7.02
N ASN A 76 -2.49 26.66 -7.50
CA ASN A 76 -1.58 27.66 -8.05
C ASN A 76 -1.93 28.11 -9.49
N GLN A 77 -2.67 27.33 -10.27
CA GLN A 77 -3.16 27.76 -11.60
C GLN A 77 -4.43 28.60 -11.46
N ASP A 78 -5.33 28.19 -10.57
CA ASP A 78 -6.55 28.93 -10.26
C ASP A 78 -6.24 30.27 -9.58
N SER A 79 -5.13 30.38 -8.83
CA SER A 79 -4.70 31.65 -8.23
C SER A 79 -4.24 32.72 -9.22
N TRP A 80 -3.98 32.36 -10.48
CA TRP A 80 -3.71 33.33 -11.57
C TRP A 80 -4.99 33.72 -12.34
N ASN A 81 -6.12 33.05 -12.08
CA ASN A 81 -7.41 33.27 -12.74
C ASN A 81 -8.46 33.95 -11.84
N ILE A 82 -8.05 34.54 -10.70
CA ILE A 82 -8.97 35.29 -9.84
C ILE A 82 -8.74 36.79 -10.05
N ASP A 83 -9.51 37.34 -10.98
CA ASP A 83 -10.03 38.69 -10.81
C ASP A 83 -10.89 38.71 -9.54
N GLY A 84 -10.76 39.81 -8.79
CA GLY A 84 -11.21 40.04 -7.43
C GLY A 84 -12.45 39.27 -6.95
N ASN A 85 -12.30 38.51 -5.86
CA ASN A 85 -12.94 38.84 -4.58
C ASN A 85 -12.62 37.82 -3.47
N GLY A 86 -12.14 38.35 -2.34
CA GLY A 86 -12.65 38.02 -1.02
C GLY A 86 -12.53 36.58 -0.50
N LEU A 87 -11.36 36.26 0.07
CA LEU A 87 -11.21 35.65 1.40
C LEU A 87 -12.43 34.91 2.01
N GLU A 88 -12.63 33.65 1.62
CA GLU A 88 -13.23 32.64 2.50
C GLU A 88 -12.33 31.39 2.58
N LYS A 89 -11.14 31.57 3.19
CA LYS A 89 -10.33 30.42 3.62
C LYS A 89 -10.93 29.84 4.91
N ILE A 90 -12.04 29.11 4.78
CA ILE A 90 -12.51 28.20 5.83
C ILE A 90 -11.40 27.17 6.05
N LYS A 91 -10.69 27.32 7.17
CA LYS A 91 -9.56 26.47 7.58
C LYS A 91 -10.10 25.08 7.94
N LYS A 92 -10.44 24.26 6.94
CA LYS A 92 -10.82 22.85 7.14
C LYS A 92 -9.65 22.13 7.81
N SER A 93 -9.89 21.67 9.04
CA SER A 93 -9.00 20.86 9.86
C SER A 93 -8.17 19.87 9.02
N ARG A 94 -6.85 19.88 9.22
CA ARG A 94 -5.91 18.99 8.52
C ARG A 94 -6.16 17.51 8.83
N PHE A 95 -6.83 17.22 9.95
CA PHE A 95 -7.14 15.86 10.41
C PHE A 95 -8.48 15.31 9.89
N SER A 96 -9.45 16.14 9.51
CA SER A 96 -10.73 15.65 8.98
C SER A 96 -10.66 15.11 7.55
N LYS A 97 -9.56 15.38 6.82
CA LYS A 97 -9.27 14.75 5.52
C LYS A 97 -8.77 13.30 5.64
N PHE A 98 -8.26 12.91 6.81
CA PHE A 98 -7.71 11.57 7.02
C PHE A 98 -8.81 10.55 7.40
N SER A 99 -9.86 10.99 8.11
CA SER A 99 -10.94 10.09 8.55
C SER A 99 -11.84 9.56 7.42
N ASN A 100 -11.92 10.26 6.29
CA ASN A 100 -12.86 9.90 5.21
C ASN A 100 -12.27 9.03 4.09
N ARG A 101 -10.97 8.68 4.13
CA ARG A 101 -10.31 7.82 3.14
C ARG A 101 -9.38 6.81 3.78
N GLN A 102 -9.96 5.91 4.57
CA GLN A 102 -9.29 4.67 4.95
C GLN A 102 -9.06 3.82 3.70
N PHE A 103 -7.81 3.48 3.43
CA PHE A 103 -7.32 2.44 2.49
C PHE A 103 -7.74 2.52 1.00
N GLY A 104 -8.74 3.31 0.61
CA GLY A 104 -9.33 3.30 -0.73
C GLY A 104 -8.62 4.14 -1.81
N ASP A 105 -7.43 4.66 -1.55
CA ASP A 105 -6.73 5.56 -2.48
C ASP A 105 -5.44 4.94 -3.09
N ILE A 106 -5.13 3.67 -2.82
CA ILE A 106 -4.11 2.93 -3.58
C ILE A 106 -4.64 2.63 -4.99
N SER A 107 -3.81 2.82 -5.99
CA SER A 107 -4.16 2.53 -7.37
C SER A 107 -3.99 1.04 -7.62
N TYR A 108 -4.69 0.52 -8.62
CA TYR A 108 -4.53 -0.88 -9.03
C TYR A 108 -3.07 -1.22 -9.33
N PHE A 109 -2.36 -0.30 -9.98
CA PHE A 109 -0.92 -0.40 -10.22
C PHE A 109 -0.11 -0.48 -8.93
N GLY A 110 -0.35 0.44 -7.98
CA GLY A 110 0.35 0.43 -6.69
C GLY A 110 0.06 -0.83 -5.86
N ALA A 111 -1.17 -1.35 -5.91
CA ALA A 111 -1.56 -2.57 -5.20
C ALA A 111 -0.85 -3.80 -5.77
N ILE A 112 -0.87 -4.00 -7.09
CA ILE A 112 -0.14 -5.09 -7.74
C ILE A 112 1.35 -4.97 -7.48
N LEU A 113 1.91 -3.78 -7.64
CA LEU A 113 3.34 -3.59 -7.45
C LEU A 113 3.77 -3.87 -5.99
N SER A 114 2.93 -3.50 -5.02
CA SER A 114 3.16 -3.81 -3.60
C SER A 114 3.09 -5.30 -3.32
N LEU A 115 2.17 -6.03 -3.97
CA LEU A 115 2.11 -7.50 -3.88
C LEU A 115 3.39 -8.13 -4.44
N ILE A 116 3.82 -7.73 -5.64
CA ILE A 116 5.06 -8.22 -6.25
C ILE A 116 6.25 -7.94 -5.32
N ALA A 117 6.36 -6.71 -4.80
CA ALA A 117 7.41 -6.32 -3.88
C ALA A 117 7.40 -7.14 -2.58
N THR A 118 6.22 -7.49 -2.05
CA THR A 118 6.08 -8.33 -0.85
C THR A 118 6.73 -9.70 -1.07
N TYR A 119 6.30 -10.43 -2.11
CA TYR A 119 6.81 -11.79 -2.37
C TYR A 119 8.30 -11.76 -2.73
N LEU A 120 8.72 -10.75 -3.50
CA LEU A 120 10.12 -10.59 -3.89
C LEU A 120 11.01 -10.24 -2.70
N SER A 121 10.51 -9.44 -1.73
CA SER A 121 11.28 -9.12 -0.52
C SER A 121 11.55 -10.36 0.31
N ILE A 122 10.53 -11.21 0.51
CA ILE A 122 10.64 -12.48 1.22
C ILE A 122 11.64 -13.40 0.51
N TYR A 123 11.53 -13.50 -0.82
CA TYR A 123 12.42 -14.32 -1.62
C TYR A 123 13.88 -13.86 -1.50
N LEU A 124 14.12 -12.57 -1.73
CA LEU A 124 15.47 -12.03 -1.78
C LEU A 124 16.13 -12.01 -0.40
N SER A 125 15.37 -11.77 0.67
CA SER A 125 15.90 -11.85 2.04
C SER A 125 16.36 -13.26 2.39
N GLU A 126 15.61 -14.29 1.98
CA GLU A 126 15.97 -15.69 2.22
C GLU A 126 17.20 -16.08 1.39
N VAL A 127 17.26 -15.67 0.12
CA VAL A 127 18.45 -15.87 -0.73
C VAL A 127 19.69 -15.26 -0.08
N LEU A 128 19.60 -14.03 0.42
CA LEU A 128 20.72 -13.34 1.08
C LEU A 128 21.14 -14.07 2.37
N ASN A 129 20.17 -14.48 3.18
CA ASN A 129 20.43 -15.22 4.43
C ASN A 129 21.17 -16.54 4.17
N LEU A 130 20.72 -17.30 3.17
CA LEU A 130 21.34 -18.55 2.76
C LEU A 130 22.73 -18.34 2.16
N THR A 131 22.89 -17.29 1.37
CA THR A 131 24.18 -16.92 0.76
C THR A 131 25.21 -16.64 1.84
N GLU A 132 24.84 -15.85 2.86
CA GLU A 132 25.73 -15.54 3.98
C GLU A 132 26.11 -16.82 4.75
N SER A 133 25.11 -17.65 5.08
CA SER A 133 25.34 -18.91 5.79
C SER A 133 26.30 -19.84 5.05
N LEU A 134 26.19 -19.92 3.71
CA LEU A 134 27.08 -20.70 2.87
C LEU A 134 28.46 -20.04 2.67
N HIS A 135 28.52 -18.71 2.64
CA HIS A 135 29.80 -18.00 2.55
C HIS A 135 30.65 -18.21 3.80
N VAL A 136 30.03 -18.26 4.98
CA VAL A 136 30.70 -18.64 6.23
C VAL A 136 31.22 -20.08 6.19
N GLN A 137 30.50 -21.01 5.55
CA GLN A 137 30.92 -22.42 5.43
C GLN A 137 31.98 -22.66 4.35
N TYR A 138 31.95 -21.85 3.28
CA TYR A 138 32.86 -21.95 2.13
C TYR A 138 33.50 -20.59 1.83
N PRO A 139 34.43 -20.13 2.70
CA PRO A 139 34.98 -18.77 2.63
C PRO A 139 35.83 -18.53 1.36
N ASP A 140 36.37 -19.60 0.76
CA ASP A 140 37.19 -19.51 -0.46
C ASP A 140 36.37 -19.12 -1.71
N ASN A 141 35.05 -19.25 -1.64
CA ASN A 141 34.16 -18.89 -2.72
C ASN A 141 33.67 -17.44 -2.59
N SER A 142 33.71 -16.68 -3.68
CA SER A 142 33.16 -15.33 -3.70
C SER A 142 31.66 -15.31 -3.36
N PHE A 143 31.23 -14.30 -2.58
CA PHE A 143 29.84 -14.12 -2.19
C PHE A 143 28.88 -14.11 -3.39
N SER A 144 29.26 -13.45 -4.50
CA SER A 144 28.45 -13.38 -5.71
C SER A 144 28.26 -14.73 -6.39
N ALA A 145 29.30 -15.59 -6.41
CA ALA A 145 29.19 -16.94 -6.95
C ALA A 145 28.23 -17.81 -6.11
N ILE A 146 28.32 -17.73 -4.79
CA ILE A 146 27.41 -18.42 -3.87
C ILE A 146 25.98 -17.90 -4.06
N PHE A 147 25.80 -16.58 -4.13
CA PHE A 147 24.51 -15.93 -4.34
C PHE A 147 23.81 -16.43 -5.61
N ILE A 148 24.54 -16.46 -6.73
CA ILE A 148 24.01 -16.98 -8.01
C ILE A 148 23.65 -18.46 -7.89
N SER A 149 24.45 -19.25 -7.17
CA SER A 149 24.15 -20.66 -6.91
C SER A 149 22.88 -20.84 -6.09
N VAL A 150 22.71 -20.06 -5.02
CA VAL A 150 21.51 -20.08 -4.17
C VAL A 150 20.28 -19.73 -5.00
N ILE A 151 20.28 -18.64 -5.77
CA ILE A 151 19.14 -18.25 -6.62
C ILE A 151 18.69 -19.41 -7.52
N LYS A 152 19.64 -20.11 -8.14
CA LYS A 152 19.36 -21.22 -9.07
C LYS A 152 18.84 -22.48 -8.37
N ASN A 153 19.23 -22.70 -7.12
CA ASN A 153 19.02 -23.97 -6.43
C ASN A 153 18.02 -23.89 -5.26
N ILE A 154 17.59 -22.69 -4.86
CA ILE A 154 16.69 -22.48 -3.71
C ILE A 154 15.36 -23.25 -3.81
N PHE A 155 14.85 -23.45 -5.03
CA PHE A 155 13.65 -24.25 -5.28
C PHE A 155 13.93 -25.76 -5.42
N LYS A 156 15.18 -26.16 -5.65
CA LYS A 156 15.56 -27.58 -5.77
C LYS A 156 15.78 -28.20 -4.39
N GLU A 157 16.44 -27.46 -3.50
CA GLU A 157 16.76 -27.90 -2.14
C GLU A 157 15.51 -27.95 -1.26
N ASN A 158 15.21 -29.13 -0.67
CA ASN A 158 13.98 -29.38 0.09
C ASN A 158 13.83 -28.48 1.32
N TRP A 159 14.93 -28.27 2.05
CA TRP A 159 14.92 -27.54 3.32
C TRP A 159 14.65 -26.05 3.08
N SER A 160 15.37 -25.43 2.15
CA SER A 160 15.23 -24.02 1.80
C SER A 160 13.87 -23.71 1.16
N ARG A 161 13.42 -24.57 0.24
CA ARG A 161 12.08 -24.44 -0.36
C ARG A 161 10.97 -24.44 0.69
N LYS A 162 11.07 -25.29 1.72
CA LYS A 162 10.04 -25.40 2.76
C LYS A 162 9.89 -24.09 3.54
N TYR A 163 10.99 -23.42 3.90
CA TYR A 163 10.95 -22.14 4.61
C TYR A 163 10.39 -21.03 3.73
N LEU A 164 10.89 -20.89 2.50
CA LEU A 164 10.42 -19.89 1.55
C LEU A 164 8.92 -20.00 1.27
N VAL A 165 8.45 -21.22 0.94
CA VAL A 165 7.03 -21.49 0.68
C VAL A 165 6.20 -21.25 1.94
N GLY A 166 6.71 -21.60 3.12
CA GLY A 166 6.06 -21.30 4.40
C GLY A 166 5.80 -19.80 4.60
N TYR A 167 6.80 -18.96 4.39
CA TYR A 167 6.64 -17.50 4.49
C TYR A 167 5.66 -16.95 3.45
N TRP A 168 5.67 -17.47 2.23
CA TRP A 168 4.69 -17.08 1.20
C TRP A 168 3.26 -17.46 1.56
N ILE A 169 3.04 -18.66 2.10
CA ILE A 169 1.71 -19.09 2.57
C ILE A 169 1.23 -18.17 3.69
N TRP A 170 2.08 -17.89 4.69
CA TRP A 170 1.75 -16.96 5.77
C TRP A 170 1.43 -15.54 5.26
N ALA A 171 2.24 -15.01 4.34
CA ALA A 171 1.98 -13.71 3.73
C ALA A 171 0.64 -13.70 2.98
N THR A 172 0.33 -14.78 2.25
CA THR A 172 -0.94 -14.93 1.52
C THR A 172 -2.14 -14.92 2.46
N ILE A 173 -2.08 -15.73 3.53
CA ILE A 173 -3.14 -15.79 4.55
C ILE A 173 -3.35 -14.39 5.17
N PHE A 174 -2.26 -13.71 5.51
CA PHE A 174 -2.32 -12.37 6.09
C PHE A 174 -2.95 -11.35 5.12
N ILE A 175 -2.58 -11.38 3.83
CA ILE A 175 -3.18 -10.54 2.79
C ILE A 175 -4.69 -10.80 2.66
N ILE A 176 -5.13 -12.07 2.67
CA ILE A 176 -6.56 -12.43 2.59
C ILE A 176 -7.33 -11.86 3.79
N ILE A 177 -6.77 -11.98 5.00
CA ILE A 177 -7.38 -11.42 6.22
C ILE A 177 -7.49 -9.89 6.11
N LEU A 178 -6.46 -9.21 5.61
CA LEU A 178 -6.50 -7.75 5.37
C LEU A 178 -7.57 -7.37 4.34
N MET A 179 -7.72 -8.12 3.24
CA MET A 179 -8.78 -7.87 2.27
C MET A 179 -10.17 -8.07 2.89
N GLY A 180 -10.38 -9.14 3.65
CA GLY A 180 -11.66 -9.40 4.32
C GLY A 180 -12.06 -8.31 5.32
N THR A 181 -11.11 -7.90 6.16
CA THR A 181 -11.33 -6.84 7.17
C THR A 181 -11.58 -5.47 6.54
N THR A 182 -10.88 -5.13 5.46
CA THR A 182 -11.11 -3.86 4.74
C THR A 182 -12.48 -3.82 4.07
N ILE A 183 -12.91 -4.89 3.39
CA ILE A 183 -14.25 -4.98 2.77
C ILE A 183 -15.34 -4.86 3.84
N TRP A 184 -15.21 -5.56 4.96
CA TRP A 184 -16.18 -5.50 6.05
C TRP A 184 -16.24 -4.10 6.69
N GLY A 185 -15.08 -3.48 6.93
CA GLY A 185 -14.98 -2.11 7.44
C GLY A 185 -15.66 -1.09 6.51
N VAL A 186 -15.42 -1.18 5.20
CA VAL A 186 -16.09 -0.30 4.22
C VAL A 186 -17.61 -0.46 4.26
N LYS A 187 -18.12 -1.69 4.29
CA LYS A 187 -19.57 -1.95 4.40
C LYS A 187 -20.16 -1.35 5.68
N GLN A 188 -19.46 -1.41 6.80
CA GLN A 188 -19.93 -0.82 8.06
C GLN A 188 -19.97 0.71 8.01
N ILE A 189 -18.93 1.34 7.45
CA ILE A 189 -18.88 2.80 7.28
C ILE A 189 -19.99 3.28 6.34
N GLU A 190 -20.27 2.55 5.26
CA GLU A 190 -21.35 2.89 4.34
C GLU A 190 -22.72 2.79 5.02
N LYS A 191 -22.95 1.75 5.84
CA LYS A 191 -24.16 1.61 6.65
C LYS A 191 -24.32 2.78 7.63
N MET A 192 -23.24 3.21 8.29
CA MET A 192 -23.29 4.37 9.21
C MET A 192 -23.61 5.67 8.47
N ARG A 193 -22.98 5.92 7.31
CA ARG A 193 -23.27 7.12 6.50
C ARG A 193 -24.71 7.17 6.00
N LYS A 194 -25.29 6.03 5.59
CA LYS A 194 -26.72 5.96 5.18
C LYS A 194 -27.64 6.31 6.35
N LYS A 195 -27.39 5.75 7.55
CA LYS A 195 -28.14 6.10 8.77
C LYS A 195 -28.03 7.57 9.15
N GLU A 196 -26.84 8.17 9.03
CA GLU A 196 -26.64 9.61 9.28
C GLU A 196 -27.38 10.48 8.26
N GLN A 197 -27.43 10.09 6.99
CA GLN A 197 -28.17 10.82 5.95
C GLN A 197 -29.68 10.74 6.21
N GLU A 198 -30.21 9.56 6.50
CA GLU A 198 -31.62 9.36 6.85
C GLU A 198 -32.03 10.15 8.11
N GLN A 199 -31.17 10.21 9.13
CA GLN A 199 -31.41 11.05 10.31
C GLN A 199 -31.42 12.54 9.99
N ARG A 200 -30.51 13.01 9.13
CA ARG A 200 -30.48 14.42 8.69
C ARG A 200 -31.72 14.79 7.88
N GLU A 201 -32.19 13.90 7.00
CA GLU A 201 -33.41 14.09 6.22
C GLU A 201 -34.66 14.10 7.10
N ARG A 202 -34.78 13.18 8.06
CA ARG A 202 -35.86 13.19 9.06
C ARG A 202 -35.87 14.47 9.89
N ASN A 203 -34.71 14.91 10.38
CA ASN A 203 -34.61 16.15 11.15
C ASN A 203 -34.95 17.39 10.31
N LYS A 204 -34.57 17.41 9.03
CA LYS A 204 -34.92 18.50 8.10
C LYS A 204 -36.43 18.55 7.84
N ASN A 205 -37.06 17.41 7.58
CA ASN A 205 -38.51 17.33 7.34
C ASN A 205 -39.31 17.71 8.60
N ASN A 206 -38.88 17.25 9.79
CA ASN A 206 -39.53 17.61 11.05
C ASN A 206 -39.41 19.10 11.37
N ASN A 207 -38.31 19.76 11.00
CA ASN A 207 -38.16 21.19 11.18
C ASN A 207 -39.06 21.98 10.21
N ILE A 208 -39.20 21.55 8.95
CA ILE A 208 -40.10 22.21 7.97
C ILE A 208 -41.58 22.09 8.41
N SER A 209 -41.98 20.95 8.96
CA SER A 209 -43.34 20.72 9.48
C SER A 209 -43.69 21.56 10.72
N LYS A 210 -42.73 22.13 11.45
CA LYS A 210 -42.98 22.98 12.63
C LYS A 210 -43.23 24.46 12.30
N PHE A 211 -43.01 24.86 11.05
CA PHE A 211 -43.15 26.25 10.59
C PHE A 211 -44.37 26.47 9.66
N ASN A 212 -45.18 25.43 9.44
CA ASN A 212 -46.52 25.50 8.81
C ASN A 212 -47.58 25.20 9.87
#